data_AF-A0A812TNE6-F1
#
_entry.id   AF-A0A812TNE6-F1
#
_cell.length_a   1.000
_cell.length_b   1.000
_cell.length_c   1.000
_cell.angle_alpha   90.00
_cell.angle_beta   90.00
_cell.angle_gamma   90.00
#
_symmetry.space_group_name_H-M   'P 1'
#
loop_
_entity.id
_entity.type
_entity.pdbx_description
1 polymer ?
#
loop_
_entity_poly.entity_id
_entity_poly.type
_entity_poly.pdbx_seq_one_letter_code
_entity_poly.pdbx_strand_id
1 'polypeptide(L)'
;MPGIFFLSGETALNEDNEEEATINLSTMNSLFAGKLPWHLSFSYGKALQKTCIVTWLGKAENDAAAQKALKARANANSDAVFGKYKKGSCASVGTDGNVMQAAGPY
;
A
#
# COMPACT_ATOMS: atom_id res chain seq x y z
N MET A 1 -2.41 -0.07 -25.61
CA MET A 1 -2.60 0.44 -24.23
C MET A 1 -1.34 0.12 -23.44
N PRO A 2 -0.64 1.09 -22.82
CA PRO A 2 0.71 0.89 -22.28
C PRO A 2 0.76 0.25 -20.87
N GLY A 3 -0.30 0.39 -20.06
CA GLY A 3 -0.33 -0.15 -18.71
C GLY A 3 -1.70 -0.08 -18.06
N ILE A 4 -1.90 -0.88 -17.03
CA ILE A 4 -3.07 -0.92 -16.16
C ILE A 4 -2.62 -0.53 -14.75
N PHE A 5 -3.22 0.52 -14.20
CA PHE A 5 -2.93 1.02 -12.86
C PHE A 5 -4.10 0.66 -11.95
N PHE A 6 -3.91 -0.36 -11.10
CA PHE A 6 -4.98 -0.86 -10.25
C PHE A 6 -5.30 0.14 -9.13
N LEU A 7 -6.59 0.25 -8.81
CA LEU A 7 -7.07 0.91 -7.61
C LEU A 7 -6.94 -0.07 -6.43
N SER A 8 -6.71 0.44 -5.22
CA SER A 8 -6.66 -0.40 -4.01
C SER A 8 -8.05 -0.79 -3.50
N GLY A 9 -9.08 -0.06 -3.93
CA GLY A 9 -10.45 -0.23 -3.46
C GLY A 9 -10.61 0.04 -1.96
N GLU A 10 -11.82 -0.25 -1.49
CA GLU A 10 -12.10 -0.47 -0.07
C GLU A 10 -11.92 -1.97 0.22
N THR A 11 -11.27 -2.29 1.34
CA THR A 11 -11.22 -3.66 1.88
C THR A 11 -12.00 -3.72 3.19
N ALA A 12 -12.36 -4.93 3.61
CA ALA A 12 -13.06 -5.12 4.87
C ALA A 12 -12.22 -4.62 6.07
N LEU A 13 -12.87 -4.21 7.15
CA LEU A 13 -12.17 -3.64 8.32
C LEU A 13 -11.23 -4.65 9.01
N ASN A 14 -11.48 -5.95 8.83
CA ASN A 14 -10.65 -7.06 9.30
C ASN A 14 -9.51 -7.42 8.33
N GLU A 15 -9.27 -6.63 7.30
CA GLU A 15 -8.18 -6.81 6.35
C GLU A 15 -7.25 -5.59 6.34
N ASP A 16 -5.96 -5.85 6.19
CA ASP A 16 -4.97 -4.81 6.02
C ASP A 16 -4.85 -4.41 4.55
N ASN A 17 -5.54 -3.31 4.20
CA ASN A 17 -5.59 -2.78 2.83
C ASN A 17 -4.20 -2.54 2.22
N GLU A 18 -3.24 -2.04 3.00
CA GLU A 18 -1.92 -1.67 2.48
C GLU A 18 -1.11 -2.92 2.09
N GLU A 19 -1.13 -3.93 2.95
CA GLU A 19 -0.39 -5.18 2.74
C GLU A 19 -1.03 -6.02 1.64
N GLU A 20 -2.35 -6.17 1.68
CA GLU A 20 -3.09 -7.02 0.74
C GLU A 20 -3.03 -6.48 -0.69
N ALA A 21 -3.19 -5.16 -0.89
CA ALA A 21 -3.04 -4.55 -2.20
C ALA A 21 -1.63 -4.75 -2.78
N THR A 22 -0.59 -4.60 -1.94
CA THR A 22 0.81 -4.80 -2.34
C THR A 22 1.06 -6.27 -2.74
N ILE A 23 0.56 -7.22 -1.95
CA ILE A 23 0.68 -8.66 -2.24
C ILE A 23 -0.03 -9.03 -3.54
N ASN A 24 -1.24 -8.53 -3.75
CA ASN A 24 -2.01 -8.81 -4.96
C ASN A 24 -1.31 -8.28 -6.21
N LEU A 25 -0.80 -7.05 -6.18
CA LEU A 25 -0.02 -6.49 -7.29
C LEU A 25 1.25 -7.31 -7.55
N SER A 26 1.97 -7.70 -6.50
CA SER A 26 3.19 -8.50 -6.62
C SER A 26 2.88 -9.85 -7.22
N THR A 27 1.83 -10.52 -6.75
CA THR A 27 1.41 -11.83 -7.24
C THR A 27 1.04 -11.79 -8.72
N MET A 28 0.27 -10.78 -9.15
CA MET A 28 -0.03 -10.58 -10.57
C MET A 28 1.24 -10.42 -11.41
N ASN A 29 2.18 -9.58 -10.97
CA ASN A 29 3.43 -9.39 -11.69
C ASN A 29 4.33 -10.64 -11.67
N SER A 30 4.39 -11.40 -10.57
CA SER A 30 5.15 -12.66 -10.52
C SER A 30 4.58 -13.73 -11.45
N LEU A 31 3.25 -13.84 -11.57
CA LEU A 31 2.59 -14.86 -12.40
C LEU A 31 2.64 -14.54 -13.89
N PHE A 32 2.55 -13.26 -14.24
CA PHE A 32 2.33 -12.80 -15.60
C PHE A 32 3.45 -11.93 -16.19
N ALA A 33 4.57 -11.75 -15.49
CA ALA A 33 5.76 -11.06 -16.03
C ALA A 33 6.16 -11.60 -17.41
N GLY A 34 6.29 -10.70 -18.38
CA GLY A 34 6.66 -11.02 -19.77
C GLY A 34 5.56 -11.72 -20.59
N LYS A 35 4.39 -12.02 -20.00
CA LYS A 35 3.26 -12.67 -20.70
C LYS A 35 2.19 -11.68 -21.15
N LEU A 36 2.14 -10.50 -20.55
CA LEU A 36 1.15 -9.47 -20.86
C LEU A 36 1.74 -8.40 -21.78
N PRO A 37 0.98 -7.87 -22.74
CA PRO A 37 1.47 -6.81 -23.63
C PRO A 37 1.33 -5.40 -23.04
N TRP A 38 1.05 -5.29 -21.73
CA TRP A 38 0.95 -4.05 -20.96
C TRP A 38 1.52 -4.23 -19.55
N HIS A 39 1.97 -3.13 -18.94
CA HIS A 39 2.46 -3.13 -17.56
C HIS A 39 1.32 -3.23 -16.54
N LEU A 40 1.56 -3.90 -15.42
CA LEU A 40 0.66 -3.89 -14.26
C LEU A 40 1.28 -3.04 -13.15
N SER A 41 0.60 -1.96 -12.77
CA SER A 41 1.07 -1.00 -11.77
C SER A 41 -0.06 -0.56 -10.84
N PHE A 42 0.19 0.43 -9.98
CA PHE A 42 -0.72 0.87 -8.94
C PHE A 42 -1.09 2.35 -9.04
N SER A 43 -2.33 2.66 -8.70
CA SER A 43 -2.86 3.99 -8.43
C SER A 43 -3.61 3.93 -7.11
N TYR A 44 -2.87 3.91 -6.00
CA TYR A 44 -3.40 3.64 -4.66
C TYR A 44 -3.56 4.91 -3.84
N GLY A 45 -4.71 5.03 -3.18
CA GLY A 45 -4.97 6.02 -2.13
C GLY A 45 -4.75 5.41 -0.76
N LYS A 46 -5.79 4.77 -0.20
CA LYS A 46 -5.78 4.15 1.14
C LYS A 46 -4.63 3.18 1.34
N ALA A 47 -4.36 2.28 0.39
CA ALA A 47 -3.27 1.30 0.48
C ALA A 47 -1.85 1.90 0.41
N LEU A 48 -1.72 3.19 0.09
CA LEU A 48 -0.44 3.90 0.08
C LEU A 48 -0.27 4.80 1.30
N GLN A 49 -1.35 5.39 1.79
CA GLN A 49 -1.30 6.52 2.73
C GLN A 49 -1.71 6.17 4.16
N LYS A 50 -2.41 5.06 4.41
CA LYS A 50 -3.04 4.78 5.72
C LYS A 50 -2.03 4.80 6.87
N THR A 51 -0.93 4.05 6.79
CA THR A 51 0.10 4.07 7.85
C THR A 51 0.73 5.46 8.00
N CYS A 52 0.95 6.17 6.90
CA CYS A 52 1.48 7.54 6.93
C CYS A 52 0.54 8.48 7.71
N ILE A 53 -0.75 8.46 7.40
CA ILE A 53 -1.76 9.33 8.03
C ILE A 53 -1.89 9.01 9.51
N VAL A 54 -2.03 7.73 9.87
CA VAL A 54 -2.14 7.29 11.27
C VAL A 54 -0.87 7.61 12.07
N THR A 55 0.31 7.53 11.44
CA THR A 55 1.58 7.91 12.10
C THR A 55 1.69 9.43 12.26
N TRP A 56 1.21 10.20 11.30
CA TRP A 56 1.33 11.65 11.29
C TRP A 56 0.53 12.28 12.42
N LEU A 57 -0.71 11.85 12.63
CA LEU A 57 -1.62 12.48 13.59
C LEU A 57 -1.79 14.01 13.40
N GLY A 58 -1.45 14.56 12.23
CA GLY A 58 -1.51 16.00 11.93
C GLY A 58 -0.54 16.84 12.74
N LYS A 59 0.42 16.17 13.36
CA LYS A 59 1.38 16.74 14.30
C LYS A 59 2.71 16.91 13.58
N ALA A 60 3.20 18.13 13.52
CA ALA A 60 4.44 18.45 12.83
C ALA A 60 5.65 17.68 13.41
N GLU A 61 5.61 17.35 14.71
CA GLU A 61 6.62 16.51 15.36
C GLU A 61 6.71 15.09 14.77
N ASN A 62 5.67 14.61 14.08
CA ASN A 62 5.62 13.28 13.47
C ASN A 62 5.94 13.27 11.97
N ASP A 63 6.19 14.42 11.34
CA ASP A 63 6.37 14.53 9.89
C ASP A 63 7.44 13.55 9.36
N ALA A 64 8.58 13.46 10.04
CA ALA A 64 9.67 12.56 9.63
C ALA A 64 9.26 11.07 9.69
N ALA A 65 8.50 10.68 10.72
CA ALA A 65 8.02 9.31 10.88
C ALA A 65 6.97 8.96 9.82
N ALA A 66 6.03 9.87 9.57
CA ALA A 66 4.99 9.72 8.55
C ALA A 66 5.58 9.62 7.13
N GLN A 67 6.51 10.52 6.78
CA GLN A 67 7.21 10.48 5.49
C GLN A 67 8.01 9.19 5.30
N LYS A 68 8.66 8.69 6.37
CA LYS A 68 9.36 7.40 6.34
C LYS A 68 8.40 6.25 6.04
N ALA A 69 7.21 6.24 6.67
CA ALA A 69 6.19 5.24 6.40
C ALA A 69 5.66 5.30 4.95
N LEU A 70 5.35 6.51 4.45
CA LEU A 70 4.90 6.71 3.08
C LEU A 70 5.94 6.22 2.06
N LYS A 71 7.21 6.57 2.27
CA LYS A 71 8.32 6.12 1.41
C LYS A 71 8.50 4.61 1.45
N ALA A 72 8.38 4.00 2.63
CA ALA A 72 8.47 2.55 2.77
C ALA A 72 7.36 1.85 1.97
N ARG A 73 6.10 2.32 2.07
CA ARG A 73 4.99 1.74 1.31
C ARG A 73 5.08 2.02 -0.19
N ALA A 74 5.59 3.18 -0.59
CA ALA A 74 5.88 3.47 -2.00
C ALA A 74 6.94 2.51 -2.58
N ASN A 75 8.01 2.24 -1.83
CA ASN A 75 9.03 1.26 -2.23
C ASN A 75 8.46 -0.16 -2.30
N ALA A 76 7.63 -0.56 -1.32
CA ALA A 76 6.97 -1.85 -1.31
C ALA A 76 6.09 -2.06 -2.56
N ASN A 77 5.29 -1.06 -2.92
CA ASN A 77 4.49 -1.10 -4.14
C ASN A 77 5.36 -1.08 -5.40
N SER A 78 6.48 -0.37 -5.40
CA SER A 78 7.46 -0.44 -6.50
C SER A 78 8.05 -1.83 -6.66
N ASP A 79 8.43 -2.51 -5.57
CA ASP A 79 8.90 -3.89 -5.62
C ASP A 79 7.81 -4.86 -6.09
N ALA A 80 6.55 -4.60 -5.73
CA ALA A 80 5.39 -5.36 -6.20
C ALA A 80 5.16 -5.22 -7.71
N VAL A 81 5.44 -4.06 -8.32
CA VAL A 81 5.42 -3.90 -9.80
C VAL A 81 6.39 -4.87 -10.48
N PHE A 82 7.48 -5.24 -9.80
CA PHE A 82 8.44 -6.21 -10.32
C PHE A 82 8.21 -7.64 -9.81
N GLY A 83 7.12 -7.89 -9.07
CA GLY A 83 6.83 -9.20 -8.48
C GLY A 83 7.85 -9.65 -7.43
N LYS A 84 8.50 -8.70 -6.75
CA LYS A 84 9.59 -8.95 -5.78
C LYS A 84 9.21 -8.68 -4.34
N TYR A 85 7.98 -8.22 -4.10
CA TYR A 85 7.53 -7.90 -2.75
C TYR A 85 7.41 -9.17 -1.90
N LYS A 86 7.85 -9.09 -0.64
CA LYS A 86 7.71 -10.16 0.35
C LYS A 86 6.73 -9.72 1.44
N LYS A 87 5.75 -10.56 1.74
CA LYS A 87 4.78 -10.31 2.82
C LYS A 87 5.49 -9.97 4.13
N GLY A 88 5.04 -8.90 4.79
CA GLY A 88 5.57 -8.41 6.06
C GLY A 88 6.90 -7.64 5.96
N SER A 89 7.42 -7.40 4.75
CA SER A 89 8.67 -6.64 4.57
C SER A 89 8.48 -5.12 4.69
N CYS A 90 7.25 -4.63 4.55
CA CYS A 90 6.89 -3.24 4.86
C CYS A 90 5.90 -3.22 6.01
N ALA A 91 6.22 -2.45 7.06
CA ALA A 91 5.31 -2.27 8.18
C ALA A 91 4.01 -1.57 7.73
N SER A 92 2.90 -1.98 8.34
CA SER A 92 1.60 -1.32 8.26
C SER A 92 1.02 -1.18 9.65
N VAL A 93 0.04 -0.29 9.80
CA VAL A 93 -0.81 -0.20 11.00
C VAL A 93 -1.83 -1.36 11.11
N GLY A 94 -1.79 -2.33 10.18
CA GLY A 94 -2.65 -3.50 10.18
C GLY A 94 -4.14 -3.16 10.20
N THR A 95 -4.94 -4.08 10.71
CA THR A 95 -6.39 -3.88 10.91
C THR A 95 -6.69 -2.85 11.99
N ASP A 96 -5.81 -2.69 12.98
CA ASP A 96 -6.00 -1.75 14.09
C ASP A 96 -6.08 -0.30 13.59
N GLY A 97 -5.29 0.04 12.57
CA GLY A 97 -5.37 1.33 11.91
C GLY A 97 -6.68 1.57 11.16
N ASN A 98 -7.45 0.54 10.79
CA ASN A 98 -8.80 0.76 10.21
C ASN A 98 -9.77 1.29 11.29
N VAL A 99 -9.61 0.82 12.53
CA VAL A 99 -10.46 1.21 13.67
C VAL A 99 -10.16 2.65 14.10
N MET A 100 -8.87 3.01 14.16
CA MET A 100 -8.45 4.39 14.45
C MET A 100 -9.02 5.35 13.40
N GLN A 101 -8.88 5.01 12.12
CA GLN A 101 -9.40 5.83 11.02
C GLN A 101 -10.91 6.01 11.04
N ALA A 102 -11.66 4.99 11.47
CA ALA A 102 -13.10 5.08 11.61
C ALA A 102 -13.56 5.95 12.79
N ALA A 103 -12.73 6.09 13.83
CA ALA A 103 -13.04 6.92 15.00
C ALA A 103 -12.77 8.42 14.77
N GLY A 104 -12.03 8.77 13.71
CA GLY A 104 -11.52 10.12 13.43
C GLY A 104 -10.48 10.57 14.49
N PRO A 105 -9.70 11.65 14.28
CA PRO A 105 -9.26 12.31 13.06
C PRO A 105 -8.00 11.65 12.43
N TYR A 106 -7.69 10.38 12.75
CA TYR A 106 -6.63 9.58 12.09
C TYR A 106 -6.95 8.10 12.00
#